data_AF-A0A936Y0G0-F1
#
_entry.id   AF-A0A936Y0G0-F1
#
_cell.length_a   1.000
_cell.length_b   1.000
_cell.length_c   1.000
_cell.angle_alpha   90.00
_cell.angle_beta   90.00
_cell.angle_gamma   90.00
#
_symmetry.space_group_name_H-M   'P 1'
#
loop_
_entity.id
_entity.type
_entity.pdbx_description
1 polymer ?
#
loop_
_entity_poly.entity_id
_entity_poly.type
_entity_poly.pdbx_seq_one_letter_code
_entity_poly.pdbx_strand_id
1 'polypeptide(L)'
;MDNKKERIRFEGLNVELTGKETTNAKGNIGLSFEINGVDGTFKTFNSTTGEPIESNYMVTGYIGENKWRTTTKINSAEEDYTHSLEQKINRYNHIFAIDTNTKLISNILFPIATKISVGVGVKLEIETNSFVVATIEHPFLASHNSDKPENENWMNLIDVLKDLYLPTDKIGIVVDSDLGNIDEFNSRKKTIFKDYFLPESFELIFASDKVNDNIFNQMIRRCHYLSDFALQKMEENMNEELNKIVAQH
;
A
#
# COMPACT_ATOMS: atom_id res chain seq x y z
N MET A 1 10.77 -6.46 32.57
CA MET A 1 10.54 -5.09 32.07
C MET A 1 11.28 -5.00 30.75
N ASP A 2 10.58 -5.23 29.63
CA ASP A 2 11.16 -5.10 28.31
C ASP A 2 11.43 -3.63 28.01
N ASN A 3 12.71 -3.27 27.88
CA ASN A 3 13.14 -2.01 27.31
C ASN A 3 12.69 -1.97 25.85
N LYS A 4 11.48 -1.44 25.58
CA LYS A 4 11.13 -0.97 24.24
C LYS A 4 12.12 0.13 23.89
N LYS A 5 13.19 -0.20 23.15
CA LYS A 5 14.06 0.78 22.50
C LYS A 5 13.17 1.79 21.78
N GLU A 6 13.19 3.05 22.21
CA GLU A 6 12.59 4.14 21.46
C GLU A 6 13.21 4.14 20.06
N ARG A 7 12.39 3.88 19.04
CA ARG A 7 12.80 4.04 17.65
C ARG A 7 12.58 5.50 17.31
N ILE A 8 13.65 6.24 17.05
CA ILE A 8 13.56 7.59 16.50
C ILE A 8 12.98 7.46 15.09
N ARG A 9 11.83 8.10 14.87
CA ARG A 9 11.09 8.10 13.60
C ARG A 9 11.44 9.33 12.80
N PHE A 10 11.48 9.18 11.49
CA PHE A 10 11.82 10.26 10.58
C PHE A 10 10.78 10.31 9.46
N GLU A 11 10.16 11.46 9.28
CA GLU A 11 9.52 11.78 8.01
C GLU A 11 10.63 12.26 7.09
N GLY A 12 10.97 11.43 6.11
CA GLY A 12 12.10 11.66 5.23
C GLY A 12 11.60 12.02 3.85
N LEU A 13 11.89 13.22 3.38
CA LEU A 13 11.59 13.57 1.99
C LEU A 13 12.70 13.05 1.07
N ASN A 14 12.33 12.24 0.08
CA ASN A 14 13.20 12.00 -1.07
C ASN A 14 12.86 13.01 -2.16
N VAL A 15 13.71 14.03 -2.29
CA VAL A 15 13.73 14.89 -3.46
C VAL A 15 14.72 14.29 -4.43
N GLU A 16 14.24 13.73 -5.54
CA GLU A 16 15.11 13.28 -6.62
C GLU A 16 15.42 14.49 -7.50
N LEU A 17 16.67 14.95 -7.43
CA LEU A 17 17.13 16.06 -8.25
C LEU A 17 17.55 15.51 -9.62
N THR A 18 16.91 16.01 -10.67
CA THR A 18 17.32 15.71 -12.04
C THR A 18 18.37 16.72 -12.51
N GLY A 19 18.91 16.55 -13.72
CA GLY A 19 19.84 17.55 -14.28
C GLY A 19 19.19 18.91 -14.53
N LYS A 20 17.85 18.98 -14.58
CA LYS A 20 17.09 20.21 -14.88
C LYS A 20 17.18 21.25 -13.77
N GLU A 21 17.40 20.81 -12.53
CA GLU A 21 17.44 21.68 -11.34
C GLU A 21 18.85 22.20 -11.05
N THR A 22 19.85 21.84 -11.86
CA THR A 22 21.24 22.32 -11.73
C THR A 22 21.40 23.71 -12.34
N THR A 23 21.84 24.68 -11.54
CA THR A 23 21.88 26.10 -11.95
C THR A 23 23.23 26.55 -12.51
N ASN A 24 24.22 25.64 -12.59
CA ASN A 24 25.56 25.98 -13.04
C ASN A 24 26.33 24.78 -13.58
N ALA A 25 27.31 25.06 -14.44
CA ALA A 25 28.27 24.08 -15.00
C ALA A 25 29.12 23.34 -13.94
N LYS A 26 28.95 23.69 -12.65
CA LYS A 26 29.59 23.05 -11.50
C LYS A 26 28.72 22.01 -10.80
N GLY A 27 27.44 21.88 -11.18
CA GLY A 27 26.51 20.88 -10.64
C GLY A 27 26.01 21.16 -9.23
N ASN A 28 26.08 22.41 -8.75
CA ASN A 28 25.56 22.75 -7.43
C ASN A 28 24.04 22.98 -7.50
N ILE A 29 23.31 22.41 -6.55
CA ILE A 29 21.88 22.68 -6.34
C ILE A 29 21.73 23.24 -4.92
N GLY A 30 21.09 24.40 -4.82
CA GLY A 30 20.66 24.94 -3.53
C GLY A 30 19.19 24.61 -3.31
N LEU A 31 18.86 24.13 -2.11
CA LEU A 31 17.48 23.77 -1.73
C LEU A 31 16.96 24.76 -0.69
N SER A 32 15.78 25.29 -0.94
CA SER A 32 14.99 26.06 0.03
C SER A 32 13.75 25.25 0.39
N PHE A 33 13.34 25.34 1.65
CA PHE A 33 12.16 24.67 2.17
C PHE A 33 11.19 25.71 2.70
N GLU A 34 9.92 25.60 2.32
CA GLU A 34 8.83 26.40 2.88
C GLU A 34 7.96 25.48 3.72
N ILE A 35 7.70 25.90 4.96
CA ILE A 35 6.77 25.23 5.87
C ILE A 35 5.64 26.20 6.14
N ASN A 36 4.44 25.84 5.73
CA ASN A 36 3.24 26.56 6.11
C ASN A 36 2.79 26.08 7.50
N GLY A 37 2.95 26.95 8.50
CA GLY A 37 2.58 26.64 9.88
C GLY A 37 1.07 26.52 10.14
N VAL A 38 0.20 26.81 9.16
CA VAL A 38 -1.26 26.75 9.31
C VAL A 38 -1.81 25.38 8.90
N ASP A 39 -1.44 24.92 7.70
CA ASP A 39 -1.92 23.65 7.15
C ASP A 39 -0.87 22.52 7.22
N GLY A 40 0.32 22.81 7.74
CA GLY A 40 1.41 21.85 7.88
C GLY A 40 2.08 21.49 6.55
N THR A 41 1.77 22.18 5.46
CA THR A 41 2.38 21.88 4.17
C THR A 41 3.85 22.21 4.16
N PHE A 42 4.62 21.28 3.61
CA PHE A 42 6.03 21.49 3.31
C PHE A 42 6.17 21.53 1.78
N LYS A 43 7.03 22.41 1.26
CA LYS A 43 7.37 22.56 -0.17
C LYS A 43 8.88 22.72 -0.35
N THR A 44 9.41 22.25 -1.48
CA THR A 44 10.83 22.36 -1.82
C THR A 44 11.02 23.23 -3.06
N PHE A 45 12.04 24.10 -3.04
CA PHE A 45 12.35 25.02 -4.13
C PHE A 45 13.84 25.03 -4.42
N ASN A 46 14.20 25.37 -5.65
CA ASN A 46 15.54 25.73 -6.02
C ASN A 46 15.88 27.09 -5.40
N SER A 47 16.85 27.15 -4.49
CA SER A 47 17.17 28.38 -3.76
C SER A 47 17.77 29.48 -4.65
N THR A 48 18.20 29.14 -5.86
CA THR A 48 18.80 30.07 -6.82
C THR A 48 17.77 30.60 -7.81
N THR A 49 16.95 29.73 -8.41
CA THR A 49 15.92 30.16 -9.40
C THR A 49 14.61 30.56 -8.75
N GLY A 50 14.33 30.07 -7.53
CA GLY A 50 13.03 30.20 -6.88
C GLY A 50 11.96 29.26 -7.43
N GLU A 51 12.30 28.43 -8.44
CA GLU A 51 11.36 27.48 -9.03
C GLU A 51 11.09 26.31 -8.07
N PRO A 52 9.85 25.82 -8.01
CA PRO A 52 9.51 24.68 -7.17
C PRO A 52 10.16 23.40 -7.72
N ILE A 53 10.58 22.51 -6.83
CA ILE A 53 11.17 21.22 -7.18
C ILE A 53 10.10 20.16 -6.98
N GLU A 54 9.73 19.49 -8.07
CA GLU A 54 8.82 18.35 -8.04
C GLU A 54 9.43 17.19 -7.25
N SER A 55 8.59 16.46 -6.54
CA SER A 55 8.99 15.20 -5.91
C SER A 55 8.43 14.06 -6.72
N ASN A 56 9.17 12.97 -6.89
CA ASN A 56 8.64 11.77 -7.54
C ASN A 56 7.71 11.00 -6.60
N TYR A 57 8.02 11.01 -5.31
CA TYR A 57 7.24 10.34 -4.27
C TYR A 57 7.49 10.94 -2.89
N MET A 58 6.53 10.75 -1.99
CA MET A 58 6.70 10.94 -0.55
C MET A 58 6.94 9.58 0.10
N VAL A 59 7.90 9.54 1.02
CA VAL A 59 8.22 8.36 1.80
C VAL A 59 8.22 8.69 3.28
N THR A 60 7.73 7.80 4.13
CA THR A 60 7.91 7.87 5.58
C THR A 60 8.66 6.64 6.05
N GLY A 61 9.37 6.74 7.17
CA GLY A 61 10.11 5.60 7.70
C GLY A 61 10.84 5.86 9.00
N TYR A 62 11.78 4.97 9.30
CA TYR A 62 12.65 5.11 10.47
C TYR A 62 14.00 4.44 10.23
N ILE A 63 15.00 4.87 11.01
CA ILE A 63 16.31 4.22 11.02
C ILE A 63 16.19 2.99 11.93
N GLY A 64 16.21 1.80 11.33
CA GLY A 64 16.37 0.54 12.06
C GLY A 64 17.82 0.33 12.47
N GLU A 65 18.15 -0.85 13.04
CA GLU A 65 19.49 -1.10 13.61
C GLU A 65 20.65 -0.86 12.63
N ASN A 66 20.47 -1.16 11.33
CA ASN A 66 21.53 -1.03 10.32
C ASN A 66 21.08 -0.37 9.00
N LYS A 67 19.81 0.00 8.86
CA LYS A 67 19.29 0.55 7.61
C LYS A 67 17.97 1.30 7.78
N TRP A 68 17.70 2.19 6.83
CA TRP A 68 16.40 2.81 6.62
C TRP A 68 15.31 1.75 6.43
N ARG A 69 14.14 1.99 7.03
CA ARG A 69 12.94 1.17 6.92
C ARG A 69 11.80 2.07 6.46
N THR A 70 11.36 1.89 5.22
CA THR A 70 10.18 2.56 4.69
C THR A 70 8.92 2.01 5.34
N THR A 71 8.05 2.90 5.80
CA THR A 71 6.73 2.59 6.37
C THR A 71 5.59 2.96 5.44
N THR A 72 5.77 3.97 4.61
CA THR A 72 4.81 4.37 3.58
C THR A 72 5.55 4.94 2.38
N LYS A 73 5.07 4.66 1.16
CA LYS A 73 5.52 5.30 -0.07
C LYS A 73 4.32 5.58 -0.97
N ILE A 74 4.19 6.83 -1.42
CA ILE A 74 3.12 7.30 -2.29
C ILE A 74 3.73 8.18 -3.38
N ASN A 75 3.37 7.98 -4.66
CA ASN A 75 3.91 8.84 -5.71
C ASN A 75 3.29 10.23 -5.59
N SER A 76 3.99 11.23 -6.11
CA SER A 76 3.42 12.55 -6.29
C SER A 76 2.83 12.64 -7.69
N ALA A 77 1.76 13.43 -7.83
CA ALA A 77 1.28 13.79 -9.16
C ALA A 77 2.22 14.82 -9.80
N GLU A 78 2.11 15.01 -11.12
CA GLU A 78 2.72 16.18 -11.78
C GLU A 78 2.21 17.46 -11.10
N GLU A 79 3.10 18.43 -10.90
CA GLU A 79 2.81 19.69 -10.20
C GLU A 79 2.38 19.53 -8.71
N ASP A 80 2.53 18.35 -8.11
CA ASP A 80 2.34 18.15 -6.67
C ASP A 80 3.65 18.42 -5.90
N TYR A 81 3.76 19.65 -5.43
CA TYR A 81 4.88 20.13 -4.61
C TYR A 81 4.67 19.92 -3.12
N THR A 82 3.54 19.31 -2.73
CA THR A 82 3.13 19.19 -1.33
C THR A 82 3.70 17.94 -0.70
N HIS A 83 4.06 18.09 0.57
CA HIS A 83 4.67 17.04 1.39
C HIS A 83 3.78 16.68 2.58
N SER A 84 2.46 16.64 2.36
CA SER A 84 1.45 16.21 3.32
C SER A 84 0.76 14.96 2.82
N LEU A 85 0.67 13.94 3.69
CA LEU A 85 -0.03 12.71 3.36
C LEU A 85 -1.52 12.98 3.12
N GLU A 86 -2.13 13.85 3.92
CA GLU A 86 -3.52 14.27 3.84
C GLU A 86 -3.81 14.93 2.48
N GLN A 87 -2.91 15.79 2.00
CA GLN A 87 -3.07 16.40 0.68
C GLN A 87 -2.91 15.38 -0.45
N LYS A 88 -1.97 14.44 -0.30
CA LYS A 88 -1.81 13.35 -1.27
C LYS A 88 -2.98 12.37 -1.28
N ILE A 89 -3.73 12.23 -0.17
CA ILE A 89 -4.97 11.45 -0.14
C ILE A 89 -6.06 12.11 -0.99
N ASN A 90 -6.15 13.45 -0.96
CA ASN A 90 -7.21 14.20 -1.63
C ASN A 90 -7.19 14.10 -3.17
N ARG A 91 -6.13 13.56 -3.78
CA ARG A 91 -6.06 13.35 -5.24
C ARG A 91 -6.81 12.11 -5.71
N TYR A 92 -7.23 11.25 -4.79
CA TYR A 92 -7.97 10.03 -5.09
C TYR A 92 -9.45 10.24 -4.85
N ASN A 93 -10.27 9.75 -5.78
CA ASN A 93 -11.71 9.63 -5.56
C ASN A 93 -11.99 8.52 -4.54
N HIS A 94 -11.23 7.43 -4.60
CA HIS A 94 -11.36 6.28 -3.72
C HIS A 94 -9.98 5.72 -3.33
N ILE A 95 -9.85 5.28 -2.08
CA ILE A 95 -8.67 4.57 -1.60
C ILE A 95 -9.12 3.25 -1.00
N PHE A 96 -8.46 2.17 -1.42
CA PHE A 96 -8.62 0.83 -0.90
C PHE A 96 -7.30 0.34 -0.34
N ALA A 97 -7.33 -0.63 0.55
CA ALA A 97 -6.15 -1.40 0.91
C ALA A 97 -6.44 -2.88 0.75
N ILE A 98 -5.41 -3.66 0.45
CA ILE A 98 -5.48 -5.11 0.39
C ILE A 98 -4.22 -5.72 0.98
N ASP A 99 -4.40 -6.74 1.79
CA ASP A 99 -3.35 -7.62 2.28
C ASP A 99 -3.73 -9.07 1.97
N THR A 100 -2.75 -9.94 1.75
CA THR A 100 -2.94 -11.36 1.45
C THR A 100 -2.19 -12.24 2.42
N ASN A 101 -2.92 -12.98 3.24
CA ASN A 101 -2.32 -14.01 4.09
C ASN A 101 -2.42 -15.37 3.40
N THR A 102 -1.47 -16.25 3.72
CA THR A 102 -1.35 -17.56 3.08
C THR A 102 -1.19 -18.65 4.14
N LYS A 103 -1.93 -19.74 3.97
CA LYS A 103 -1.81 -20.93 4.80
C LYS A 103 -1.69 -22.18 3.94
N LEU A 104 -0.82 -23.09 4.39
CA LEU A 104 -0.83 -24.45 3.87
C LEU A 104 -1.90 -25.22 4.63
N ILE A 105 -2.90 -25.71 3.91
CA ILE A 105 -3.98 -26.48 4.46
C ILE A 105 -3.79 -27.93 3.99
N SER A 106 -3.54 -28.83 4.94
CA SER A 106 -3.39 -30.26 4.70
C SER A 106 -4.36 -31.04 5.57
N ASN A 107 -4.92 -32.12 5.05
CA ASN A 107 -5.80 -33.01 5.79
C ASN A 107 -5.14 -34.38 6.00
N ILE A 108 -5.43 -35.03 7.13
CA ILE A 108 -5.05 -36.41 7.43
C ILE A 108 -5.67 -37.39 6.40
N LEU A 109 -6.86 -37.11 5.87
CA LEU A 109 -7.57 -37.97 4.92
C LEU A 109 -7.11 -37.81 3.46
N PHE A 110 -6.56 -36.65 3.11
CA PHE A 110 -6.06 -36.36 1.76
C PHE A 110 -4.63 -35.82 1.89
N PRO A 111 -3.59 -36.62 1.56
CA PRO A 111 -2.18 -36.24 1.75
C PRO A 111 -1.70 -35.13 0.80
N ILE A 112 -2.61 -34.44 0.10
CA ILE A 112 -2.32 -33.33 -0.80
C ILE A 112 -2.53 -32.04 -0.01
N ALA A 113 -1.42 -31.42 0.41
CA ALA A 113 -1.44 -30.10 1.01
C ALA A 113 -1.72 -29.04 -0.07
N THR A 114 -2.74 -28.20 0.16
CA THR A 114 -3.08 -27.10 -0.75
C THR A 114 -2.68 -25.78 -0.12
N LYS A 115 -1.97 -24.95 -0.89
CA LYS A 115 -1.65 -23.58 -0.46
C LYS A 115 -2.84 -22.69 -0.81
N ILE A 116 -3.48 -22.13 0.22
CA ILE A 116 -4.58 -21.19 0.08
C ILE A 116 -4.12 -19.82 0.55
N SER A 117 -4.36 -18.82 -0.28
CA SER A 117 -4.06 -17.43 0.03
C SER A 117 -5.35 -16.61 -0.03
N VAL A 118 -5.63 -15.84 1.02
CA VAL A 118 -6.83 -15.01 1.13
C VAL A 118 -6.42 -13.54 1.20
N GLY A 119 -6.82 -12.80 0.17
CA GLY A 119 -6.74 -11.35 0.10
C GLY A 119 -7.98 -10.72 0.72
N VAL A 120 -7.80 -9.71 1.58
CA VAL A 120 -8.91 -8.93 2.14
C VAL A 120 -8.78 -7.45 1.85
N GLY A 121 -9.81 -6.90 1.22
CA GLY A 121 -9.94 -5.47 0.92
C GLY A 121 -10.62 -4.65 2.03
N VAL A 122 -10.16 -3.43 2.25
CA VAL A 122 -10.86 -2.39 3.01
C VAL A 122 -10.91 -1.10 2.20
N LYS A 123 -11.86 -0.22 2.51
CA LYS A 123 -12.02 1.09 1.88
C LYS A 123 -11.75 2.18 2.91
N LEU A 124 -11.10 3.25 2.47
CA LEU A 124 -11.03 4.49 3.22
C LEU A 124 -12.32 5.29 3.01
N GLU A 125 -12.99 5.60 4.10
CA GLU A 125 -14.14 6.51 4.12
C GLU A 125 -13.75 7.81 4.82
N ILE A 126 -14.27 8.92 4.28
CA ILE A 126 -14.06 10.25 4.83
C ILE A 126 -15.37 10.66 5.49
N GLU A 127 -15.38 10.66 6.83
CA GLU A 127 -16.45 11.23 7.63
C GLU A 127 -16.12 12.69 7.96
N THR A 128 -17.10 13.44 8.48
CA THR A 128 -17.16 14.91 8.56
C THR A 128 -15.95 15.64 9.17
N ASN A 129 -14.94 14.94 9.74
CA ASN A 129 -13.58 15.43 9.99
C ASN A 129 -12.59 14.28 10.29
N SER A 130 -12.86 13.07 9.78
CA SER A 130 -12.07 11.89 10.16
C SER A 130 -12.02 10.84 9.06
N PHE A 131 -10.89 10.14 9.02
CA PHE A 131 -10.71 8.96 8.19
C PHE A 131 -11.18 7.71 8.93
N VAL A 132 -12.03 6.92 8.29
CA VAL A 132 -12.54 5.65 8.81
C VAL A 132 -12.15 4.52 7.84
N VAL A 133 -11.71 3.39 8.39
CA VAL A 133 -11.39 2.20 7.61
C VAL A 133 -12.60 1.26 7.64
N ALA A 134 -13.35 1.24 6.54
CA ALA A 134 -14.54 0.40 6.38
C ALA A 134 -14.18 -0.91 5.67
N THR A 135 -14.86 -2.00 6.04
CA THR A 135 -14.75 -3.27 5.29
C THR A 135 -15.62 -3.17 4.05
N ILE A 136 -15.10 -3.57 2.89
CA ILE A 136 -15.93 -3.65 1.68
C ILE A 136 -16.87 -4.85 1.86
N GLU A 137 -18.11 -4.78 1.39
CA GLU A 137 -19.09 -5.84 1.69
C GLU A 137 -18.67 -7.24 1.21
N HIS A 138 -17.73 -7.38 0.25
CA HIS A 138 -17.28 -8.69 -0.27
C HIS A 138 -15.86 -8.80 -0.89
N PRO A 139 -14.72 -8.45 -0.26
CA PRO A 139 -13.42 -8.62 -0.90
C PRO A 139 -12.62 -9.75 -0.26
N PHE A 140 -13.19 -10.96 -0.14
CA PHE A 140 -12.37 -12.15 0.09
C PHE A 140 -11.96 -12.70 -1.27
N LEU A 141 -10.69 -12.55 -1.62
CA LEU A 141 -10.13 -13.05 -2.87
C LEU A 141 -9.24 -14.24 -2.55
N ALA A 142 -9.49 -15.38 -3.19
CA ALA A 142 -8.72 -16.58 -2.93
C ALA A 142 -7.82 -16.89 -4.13
N SER A 143 -6.53 -17.08 -3.86
CA SER A 143 -5.59 -17.70 -4.81
C SER A 143 -5.25 -19.11 -4.34
N HIS A 144 -5.23 -20.06 -5.27
CA HIS A 144 -4.91 -21.45 -4.99
C HIS A 144 -3.59 -21.82 -5.67
N ASN A 145 -2.61 -22.26 -4.89
CA ASN A 145 -1.29 -22.66 -5.38
C ASN A 145 -0.61 -21.61 -6.26
N SER A 146 -0.87 -20.32 -5.98
CA SER A 146 -0.22 -19.22 -6.68
C SER A 146 1.21 -19.02 -6.20
N ASP A 147 2.10 -18.74 -7.14
CA ASP A 147 3.49 -18.33 -6.88
C ASP A 147 3.58 -16.88 -6.41
N LYS A 148 2.60 -16.04 -6.76
CA LYS A 148 2.50 -14.63 -6.37
C LYS A 148 1.07 -14.27 -5.92
N PRO A 149 0.60 -14.85 -4.80
CA PRO A 149 -0.78 -14.71 -4.38
C PRO A 149 -1.17 -13.25 -4.05
N GLU A 150 -0.24 -12.44 -3.53
CA GLU A 150 -0.46 -11.02 -3.28
C GLU A 150 -0.81 -10.29 -4.58
N ASN A 151 0.08 -10.34 -5.58
CA ASN A 151 -0.13 -9.68 -6.86
C ASN A 151 -1.36 -10.19 -7.62
N GLU A 152 -1.66 -11.48 -7.53
CA GLU A 152 -2.88 -12.08 -8.10
C GLU A 152 -4.14 -11.51 -7.44
N ASN A 153 -4.14 -11.40 -6.11
CA ASN A 153 -5.26 -10.80 -5.38
C ASN A 153 -5.38 -9.28 -5.63
N TRP A 154 -4.27 -8.57 -5.87
CA TRP A 154 -4.33 -7.17 -6.30
C TRP A 154 -5.03 -7.04 -7.65
N MET A 155 -4.65 -7.88 -8.63
CA MET A 155 -5.29 -7.93 -9.94
C MET A 155 -6.79 -8.22 -9.82
N ASN A 156 -7.16 -9.24 -9.04
CA ASN A 156 -8.55 -9.60 -8.80
C ASN A 156 -9.35 -8.44 -8.17
N LEU A 157 -8.76 -7.73 -7.19
CA LEU A 157 -9.40 -6.54 -6.60
C LEU A 157 -9.56 -5.43 -7.64
N ILE A 158 -8.54 -5.15 -8.44
CA ILE A 158 -8.58 -4.12 -9.48
C ILE A 158 -9.71 -4.41 -10.48
N ASP A 159 -9.87 -5.65 -10.92
CA ASP A 159 -10.96 -6.01 -11.84
C ASP A 159 -12.34 -5.81 -11.22
N VAL A 160 -12.54 -6.19 -9.96
CA VAL A 160 -13.79 -5.89 -9.22
C VAL A 160 -14.04 -4.38 -9.15
N LEU A 161 -13.00 -3.59 -8.85
CA LEU A 161 -13.13 -2.13 -8.73
C LEU A 161 -13.41 -1.45 -10.07
N LYS A 162 -12.88 -1.97 -11.18
CA LYS A 162 -13.17 -1.46 -12.53
C LYS A 162 -14.64 -1.58 -12.92
N ASP A 163 -15.33 -2.60 -12.41
CA ASP A 163 -16.76 -2.79 -12.66
C ASP A 163 -17.63 -1.90 -11.75
N LEU A 164 -17.12 -1.49 -10.59
CA LEU A 164 -17.85 -0.71 -9.60
C LEU A 164 -17.70 0.82 -9.74
N TYR A 165 -16.61 1.29 -10.35
CA TYR A 165 -16.23 2.70 -10.41
C TYR A 165 -16.01 3.19 -11.83
N LEU A 166 -16.07 4.51 -12.04
CA LEU A 166 -15.93 5.08 -13.37
C LEU A 166 -14.46 5.03 -13.83
N PRO A 167 -14.19 4.85 -15.13
CA PRO A 167 -12.82 4.92 -15.65
C PRO A 167 -12.09 6.25 -15.38
N THR A 168 -12.84 7.32 -15.10
CA THR A 168 -12.30 8.64 -14.75
C THR A 168 -11.92 8.76 -13.28
N ASP A 169 -12.39 7.87 -12.42
CA ASP A 169 -12.08 7.91 -10.99
C ASP A 169 -10.61 7.55 -10.76
N LYS A 170 -9.90 8.35 -9.96
CA LYS A 170 -8.55 8.04 -9.50
C LYS A 170 -8.63 7.16 -8.26
N ILE A 171 -8.12 5.94 -8.36
CA ILE A 171 -8.21 4.92 -7.32
C ILE A 171 -6.83 4.58 -6.78
N GLY A 172 -6.62 4.81 -5.49
CA GLY A 172 -5.42 4.38 -4.77
C GLY A 172 -5.61 2.98 -4.18
N ILE A 173 -4.64 2.10 -4.35
CA ILE A 173 -4.62 0.78 -3.70
C ILE A 173 -3.39 0.69 -2.81
N VAL A 174 -3.63 0.64 -1.51
CA VAL A 174 -2.59 0.44 -0.50
C VAL A 174 -2.25 -1.05 -0.41
N VAL A 175 -0.97 -1.35 -0.52
CA VAL A 175 -0.39 -2.71 -0.45
C VAL A 175 0.81 -2.71 0.49
N ASP A 176 1.17 -3.86 1.04
CA ASP A 176 2.25 -3.99 2.03
C ASP A 176 3.49 -4.74 1.55
N SER A 177 3.50 -5.14 0.28
CA SER A 177 4.57 -5.90 -0.32
C SER A 177 5.10 -5.26 -1.61
N ASP A 178 6.14 -5.87 -2.18
CA ASP A 178 6.71 -5.49 -3.47
C ASP A 178 7.15 -4.01 -3.59
N LEU A 179 7.53 -3.38 -2.46
CA LEU A 179 7.99 -1.97 -2.39
C LEU A 179 8.99 -1.58 -3.50
N GLY A 180 9.91 -2.48 -3.84
CA GLY A 180 10.93 -2.24 -4.87
C GLY A 180 10.38 -2.12 -6.29
N ASN A 181 9.16 -2.59 -6.54
CA ASN A 181 8.53 -2.64 -7.87
C ASN A 181 7.39 -1.61 -8.03
N ILE A 182 6.95 -0.94 -6.96
CA ILE A 182 5.81 -0.01 -6.97
C ILE A 182 5.94 1.05 -8.07
N ASP A 183 7.12 1.64 -8.25
CA ASP A 183 7.33 2.68 -9.27
C ASP A 183 7.18 2.13 -10.69
N GLU A 184 7.69 0.92 -10.93
CA GLU A 184 7.58 0.24 -12.23
C GLU A 184 6.14 -0.20 -12.52
N PHE A 185 5.39 -0.60 -11.49
CA PHE A 185 3.97 -0.91 -11.62
C PHE A 185 3.16 0.36 -11.92
N ASN A 186 3.36 1.43 -11.14
CA ASN A 186 2.65 2.70 -11.33
C ASN A 186 2.99 3.37 -12.67
N SER A 187 4.21 3.20 -13.17
CA SER A 187 4.60 3.69 -14.50
C SER A 187 4.24 2.72 -15.64
N ARG A 188 3.55 1.60 -15.36
CA ARG A 188 3.20 0.54 -16.31
C ARG A 188 4.41 -0.02 -17.09
N LYS A 189 5.61 0.04 -16.51
CA LYS A 189 6.81 -0.56 -17.09
C LYS A 189 6.91 -2.05 -16.78
N LYS A 190 6.21 -2.50 -15.73
CA LYS A 190 6.19 -3.88 -15.27
C LYS A 190 4.76 -4.34 -15.01
N THR A 191 4.50 -5.61 -15.29
CA THR A 191 3.21 -6.25 -14.98
C THR A 191 3.13 -6.57 -13.49
N ILE A 192 1.93 -6.39 -12.92
CA ILE A 192 1.62 -6.76 -11.54
C ILE A 192 1.66 -8.28 -11.42
N PHE A 193 0.94 -8.97 -12.30
CA PHE A 193 0.82 -10.42 -12.32
C PHE A 193 0.69 -10.93 -13.75
N LYS A 194 1.55 -11.88 -14.16
CA LYS A 194 1.60 -12.40 -15.54
C LYS A 194 1.65 -11.26 -16.57
N ASP A 195 0.65 -11.15 -17.44
CA ASP A 195 0.55 -10.13 -18.49
C ASP A 195 -0.31 -8.91 -18.09
N TYR A 196 -0.66 -8.79 -16.80
CA TYR A 196 -1.55 -7.75 -16.29
C TYR A 196 -0.77 -6.50 -15.85
N PHE A 197 -0.97 -5.39 -16.57
CA PHE A 197 -0.45 -4.07 -16.19
C PHE A 197 -1.45 -3.29 -15.33
N LEU A 198 -0.96 -2.38 -14.49
CA LEU A 198 -1.81 -1.48 -13.70
C LEU A 198 -2.60 -0.53 -14.62
N PRO A 199 -3.94 -0.45 -14.52
CA PRO A 199 -4.72 0.46 -15.35
C PRO A 199 -4.41 1.94 -15.05
N GLU A 200 -4.62 2.85 -16.01
CA GLU A 200 -4.26 4.28 -15.90
C GLU A 200 -4.96 5.04 -14.76
N SER A 201 -6.17 4.62 -14.39
CA SER A 201 -6.95 5.19 -13.29
C SER A 201 -6.51 4.73 -11.91
N PHE A 202 -5.60 3.76 -11.83
CA PHE A 202 -5.15 3.15 -10.58
C PHE A 202 -3.71 3.52 -10.25
N GLU A 203 -3.42 3.57 -8.95
CA GLU A 203 -2.07 3.73 -8.42
C GLU A 203 -1.88 2.87 -7.18
N LEU A 204 -0.74 2.19 -7.08
CA LEU A 204 -0.32 1.45 -5.90
C LEU A 204 0.39 2.37 -4.91
N ILE A 205 0.03 2.23 -3.63
CA ILE A 205 0.61 2.95 -2.50
C ILE A 205 1.20 1.88 -1.57
N PHE A 206 2.45 2.02 -1.17
CA PHE A 206 3.03 1.10 -0.19
C PHE A 206 2.72 1.56 1.23
N ALA A 207 2.35 0.64 2.11
CA ALA A 207 2.32 0.86 3.55
C ALA A 207 2.66 -0.41 4.34
N SER A 208 3.45 -0.28 5.41
CA SER A 208 3.79 -1.40 6.29
C SER A 208 2.73 -1.61 7.38
N ASP A 209 2.45 -2.87 7.68
CA ASP A 209 1.65 -3.36 8.81
C ASP A 209 2.35 -3.22 10.19
N LYS A 210 3.69 -3.04 10.20
CA LYS A 210 4.53 -3.06 11.42
C LYS A 210 4.48 -1.78 12.24
N VAL A 211 3.85 -0.74 11.71
CA VAL A 211 3.70 0.56 12.36
C VAL A 211 2.25 1.01 12.26
N ASN A 212 1.87 2.06 12.99
CA ASN A 212 0.48 2.52 13.04
C ASN A 212 0.42 4.05 12.91
N ASP A 213 1.28 4.57 12.05
CA ASP A 213 1.72 5.96 12.13
C ASP A 213 0.81 6.87 11.31
N ASN A 214 0.21 6.31 10.26
CA ASN A 214 -0.77 7.00 9.44
C ASN A 214 -1.92 6.07 9.04
N ILE A 215 -2.87 6.64 8.29
CA ILE A 215 -4.08 5.94 7.87
C ILE A 215 -3.80 4.75 6.96
N PHE A 216 -2.81 4.81 6.08
CA PHE A 216 -2.47 3.68 5.19
C PHE A 216 -1.92 2.49 5.98
N ASN A 217 -1.09 2.73 7.00
CA ASN A 217 -0.64 1.67 7.88
C ASN A 217 -1.81 1.06 8.66
N GLN A 218 -2.76 1.87 9.11
CA GLN A 218 -3.97 1.39 9.79
C GLN A 218 -4.84 0.53 8.87
N MET A 219 -4.98 0.92 7.60
CA MET A 219 -5.73 0.14 6.60
C MET A 219 -5.10 -1.24 6.39
N ILE A 220 -3.78 -1.31 6.18
CA ILE A 220 -3.07 -2.59 6.01
C ILE A 220 -3.19 -3.48 7.26
N ARG A 221 -3.03 -2.92 8.47
CA ARG A 221 -3.22 -3.70 9.70
C ARG A 221 -4.64 -4.25 9.82
N ARG A 222 -5.63 -3.50 9.34
CA ARG A 222 -7.01 -3.96 9.31
C ARG A 222 -7.18 -5.10 8.31
N CYS A 223 -6.63 -4.98 7.11
CA CYS A 223 -6.61 -6.07 6.12
C CYS A 223 -5.97 -7.34 6.71
N HIS A 224 -4.78 -7.20 7.32
CA HIS A 224 -4.04 -8.31 7.92
C HIS A 224 -4.84 -9.05 9.00
N TYR A 225 -5.48 -8.30 9.89
CA TYR A 225 -6.37 -8.90 10.90
C TYR A 225 -7.54 -9.66 10.27
N LEU A 226 -8.16 -9.09 9.23
CA LEU A 226 -9.33 -9.70 8.59
C LEU A 226 -8.95 -10.91 7.72
N SER A 227 -7.81 -10.89 7.04
CA SER A 227 -7.33 -12.01 6.22
C SER A 227 -6.93 -13.20 7.10
N ASP A 228 -6.27 -12.96 8.23
CA ASP A 228 -6.00 -14.00 9.24
C ASP A 228 -7.29 -14.59 9.80
N PHE A 229 -8.24 -13.74 10.19
CA PHE A 229 -9.53 -14.19 10.71
C PHE A 229 -10.30 -15.04 9.68
N ALA A 230 -10.30 -14.63 8.42
CA ALA A 230 -10.95 -15.36 7.34
C ALA A 230 -10.30 -16.74 7.10
N LEU A 231 -8.97 -16.81 7.07
CA LEU A 231 -8.25 -18.08 6.92
C LEU A 231 -8.54 -19.04 8.08
N GLN A 232 -8.56 -18.54 9.31
CA GLN A 232 -8.91 -19.34 10.47
C GLN A 232 -10.34 -19.89 10.35
N LYS A 233 -11.31 -19.05 9.96
CA LYS A 233 -12.70 -19.49 9.79
C LYS A 233 -12.86 -20.49 8.65
N MET A 234 -12.13 -20.34 7.54
CA MET A 234 -12.13 -21.31 6.45
C MET A 234 -11.61 -22.68 6.91
N GLU A 235 -10.52 -22.71 7.67
CA GLU A 235 -9.95 -23.95 8.20
C GLU A 235 -10.89 -24.63 9.21
N GLU A 236 -11.49 -23.87 10.14
CA GLU A 236 -12.49 -24.36 11.10
C GLU A 236 -13.69 -24.99 10.37
N ASN A 237 -14.31 -24.27 9.43
CA ASN A 237 -15.46 -24.76 8.67
C ASN A 237 -15.12 -26.01 7.86
N MET A 238 -13.95 -26.05 7.23
CA MET A 238 -13.52 -27.20 6.44
C MET A 238 -13.34 -28.45 7.33
N ASN A 239 -12.75 -28.29 8.52
CA ASN A 239 -12.59 -29.38 9.49
C ASN A 239 -13.94 -29.88 10.01
N GLU A 240 -14.90 -28.99 10.26
CA GLU A 240 -16.26 -29.37 10.66
C GLU A 240 -16.98 -30.19 9.58
N GLU A 241 -16.94 -29.74 8.32
CA GLU A 241 -17.55 -30.47 7.21
C GLU A 241 -16.90 -31.84 7.00
N LEU A 242 -15.58 -31.94 7.14
CA LEU A 242 -14.87 -33.21 7.08
C LEU A 242 -15.29 -34.17 8.20
N ASN A 243 -15.40 -33.68 9.43
CA ASN A 243 -15.86 -34.51 10.55
C ASN A 243 -17.28 -35.06 10.33
N LYS A 244 -18.16 -34.29 9.68
CA LYS A 244 -19.50 -34.76 9.29
C LYS A 244 -19.44 -35.89 8.26
N ILE A 245 -18.57 -35.79 7.26
CA ILE A 245 -18.40 -36.81 6.22
C ILE A 245 -17.85 -38.12 6.81
N VAL A 246 -16.84 -38.00 7.69
CA VAL A 246 -16.26 -39.16 8.38
C VAL A 246 -17.27 -39.84 9.29
N ALA A 247 -18.10 -39.08 10.02
CA ALA A 247 -19.11 -39.66 10.90
C ALA A 247 -20.26 -40.38 10.17
N GLN A 248 -20.39 -40.19 8.86
CA GLN A 248 -21.40 -40.85 8.01
C GLN A 248 -20.92 -42.17 7.38
N HIS A 249 -19.65 -42.53 7.54
CA HIS A 249 -19.03 -43.75 7.01
C HIS A 249 -18.42 -44.59 8.15
#